data_AF-A0A7W9PMJ1-F1
#
_entry.id   AF-A0A7W9PMJ1-F1
#
_cell.length_a   1.000
_cell.length_b   1.000
_cell.length_c   1.000
_cell.angle_alpha   90.00
_cell.angle_beta   90.00
_cell.angle_gamma   90.00
#
_symmetry.space_group_name_H-M   'P 1'
#
loop_
_entity.id
_entity.type
_entity.pdbx_description
1 polymer ?
#
loop_
_entity_poly.entity_id
_entity_poly.type
_entity_poly.pdbx_seq_one_letter_code
_entity_poly.pdbx_strand_id
1 'polypeptide(L)'
;MSTKGTAMSDASVEVLLDDFEDKAKWEVGGAGADRTHLTTFAEGAPAKDPGVYADGAAGDDHRALVLLVRSADDDLEIDLTVEPGRELPIPGQLETVNLWVRSPHASIDVFALLTENGQARDLLLGTVSAQGEWQRVRGRLAAPITGAELLGLRVRLTEVVKRAGEVMILLDDLTAGTRDCP
;
A
#
# COMPACT_ATOMS: atom_id res chain seq x y z
N MET A 1 20.71 43.48 -13.49
CA MET A 1 20.42 42.58 -12.36
C MET A 1 19.10 41.89 -12.67
N SER A 2 19.14 40.67 -13.21
CA SER A 2 17.93 39.86 -13.39
C SER A 2 17.90 38.81 -12.30
N THR A 3 16.93 38.92 -11.38
CA THR A 3 16.60 37.88 -10.42
C THR A 3 16.05 36.68 -11.20
N LYS A 4 16.86 35.62 -11.28
CA LYS A 4 16.44 34.30 -11.72
C LYS A 4 15.49 33.77 -10.65
N GLY A 5 14.18 33.86 -10.88
CA GLY A 5 13.20 33.13 -10.10
C GLY A 5 13.44 31.65 -10.34
N THR A 6 13.87 30.94 -9.31
CA THR A 6 13.90 29.47 -9.30
C THR A 6 12.43 29.03 -9.39
N ALA A 7 12.02 28.54 -10.55
CA ALA A 7 10.75 27.83 -10.65
C ALA A 7 10.92 26.55 -9.83
N MET A 8 10.37 26.52 -8.61
CA MET A 8 10.09 25.26 -7.92
C MET A 8 9.12 24.50 -8.83
N SER A 9 9.57 23.37 -9.36
CA SER A 9 8.70 22.51 -10.15
C SER A 9 7.64 21.95 -9.22
N ASP A 10 6.38 22.29 -9.47
CA ASP A 10 5.17 21.71 -8.87
C ASP A 10 4.97 20.24 -9.35
N ALA A 11 6.08 19.52 -9.59
CA ALA A 11 6.11 18.20 -10.17
C ALA A 11 5.87 17.19 -9.06
N SER A 12 4.77 16.45 -9.16
CA SER A 12 4.55 15.32 -8.26
C SER A 12 5.61 14.24 -8.50
N VAL A 13 6.21 13.76 -7.42
CA VAL A 13 7.21 12.69 -7.41
C VAL A 13 6.60 11.48 -6.72
N GLU A 14 6.79 10.31 -7.31
CA GLU A 14 6.42 9.04 -6.71
C GLU A 14 7.62 8.46 -5.94
N VAL A 15 7.42 8.16 -4.65
CA VAL A 15 8.45 7.64 -3.76
C VAL A 15 8.01 6.34 -3.11
N LEU A 16 8.95 5.42 -2.89
CA LEU A 16 8.72 4.20 -2.12
C LEU A 16 8.49 4.54 -0.64
N LEU A 17 7.46 3.94 -0.05
CA LEU A 17 7.16 4.05 1.37
C LEU A 17 7.81 2.88 2.12
N ASP A 18 9.09 3.04 2.47
CA ASP A 18 9.88 2.08 3.26
C ASP A 18 10.05 0.70 2.57
N ASP A 19 10.85 -0.20 3.18
CA ASP A 19 10.94 -1.61 2.78
C ASP A 19 9.65 -2.33 3.24
N PHE A 20 8.60 -2.16 2.43
CA PHE A 20 7.23 -2.65 2.64
C PHE A 20 7.19 -4.18 2.79
N GLU A 21 8.11 -4.86 2.13
CA GLU A 21 8.23 -6.31 2.05
C GLU A 21 8.80 -6.93 3.35
N ASP A 22 9.37 -6.11 4.25
CA ASP A 22 9.77 -6.55 5.58
C ASP A 22 8.55 -6.83 6.48
N LYS A 23 8.12 -8.09 6.49
CA LYS A 23 7.02 -8.57 7.34
C LYS A 23 7.19 -8.28 8.84
N ALA A 24 8.41 -8.02 9.33
CA ALA A 24 8.63 -7.67 10.74
C ALA A 24 8.15 -6.25 11.08
N LYS A 25 7.69 -5.48 10.10
CA LYS A 25 7.07 -4.16 10.28
C LYS A 25 5.55 -4.21 10.42
N TRP A 26 4.95 -5.36 10.15
CA TRP A 26 3.51 -5.50 9.98
C TRP A 26 2.93 -6.46 11.01
N GLU A 27 1.85 -6.02 11.64
CA GLU A 27 0.97 -6.84 12.45
C GLU A 27 -0.33 -7.10 11.70
N VAL A 28 -0.78 -8.35 11.71
CA VAL A 28 -2.07 -8.74 11.12
C VAL A 28 -3.17 -8.57 12.17
N GLY A 29 -4.14 -7.72 11.87
CA GLY A 29 -5.29 -7.41 12.70
C GLY A 29 -6.63 -7.58 11.96
N GLY A 30 -7.68 -7.04 12.57
CA GLY A 30 -9.04 -7.11 12.03
C GLY A 30 -9.74 -8.47 12.25
N ALA A 31 -10.91 -8.63 11.64
CA ALA A 31 -11.76 -9.81 11.84
C ALA A 31 -11.17 -11.11 11.26
N GLY A 32 -10.26 -11.00 10.29
CA GLY A 32 -9.55 -12.11 9.66
C GLY A 32 -8.19 -12.44 10.25
N ALA A 33 -7.76 -11.79 11.34
CA ALA A 33 -6.42 -11.92 11.89
C ALA A 33 -6.05 -13.37 12.26
N ASP A 34 -6.93 -14.07 12.96
CA ASP A 34 -6.75 -15.45 13.42
C ASP A 34 -6.67 -16.49 12.28
N ARG A 35 -7.11 -16.09 11.08
CA ARG A 35 -7.17 -16.91 9.87
C ARG A 35 -6.12 -16.54 8.83
N THR A 36 -5.35 -15.49 9.06
CA THR A 36 -4.43 -14.93 8.08
C THR A 36 -3.00 -15.14 8.51
N HIS A 37 -2.19 -15.72 7.60
CA HIS A 37 -0.76 -15.85 7.77
C HIS A 37 -0.01 -14.87 6.87
N LEU A 38 0.88 -14.08 7.47
CA LEU A 38 1.76 -13.15 6.77
C LEU A 38 3.09 -13.80 6.42
N THR A 39 3.44 -13.80 5.13
CA THR A 39 4.72 -14.29 4.62
C THR A 39 5.19 -13.43 3.45
N THR A 40 6.31 -13.77 2.84
CA THR A 40 6.77 -13.18 1.58
C THR A 40 6.81 -14.21 0.46
N PHE A 41 6.76 -13.74 -0.78
CA PHE A 41 6.87 -14.57 -1.99
C PHE A 41 7.94 -14.00 -2.91
N ALA A 42 8.68 -14.87 -3.60
CA ALA A 42 9.86 -14.49 -4.39
C ALA A 42 9.52 -13.78 -5.71
N GLU A 43 8.26 -13.81 -6.14
CA GLU A 43 7.77 -13.13 -7.34
C GLU A 43 7.05 -11.83 -6.94
N GLY A 44 7.65 -10.68 -7.27
CA GLY A 44 7.03 -9.36 -7.19
C GLY A 44 6.31 -8.95 -8.48
N ALA A 45 5.73 -7.76 -8.49
CA ALA A 45 5.04 -7.16 -9.62
C ALA A 45 5.97 -7.00 -10.84
N PRO A 46 5.48 -7.18 -12.08
CA PRO A 46 6.30 -7.14 -13.28
C PRO A 46 6.81 -5.73 -13.59
N ALA A 47 8.02 -5.64 -14.17
CA ALA A 47 8.63 -4.42 -14.71
C ALA A 47 8.92 -3.30 -13.69
N LYS A 48 9.51 -3.64 -12.54
CA LYS A 48 10.04 -2.63 -11.62
C LYS A 48 11.34 -2.04 -12.16
N ASP A 49 11.31 -0.81 -12.65
CA ASP A 49 12.45 0.08 -12.40
C ASP A 49 12.49 0.27 -10.88
N PRO A 50 13.60 0.00 -10.19
CA PRO A 50 13.66 0.13 -8.74
C PRO A 50 13.21 1.54 -8.38
N GLY A 51 12.08 1.62 -7.68
CA GLY A 51 11.57 2.90 -7.18
C GLY A 51 12.63 3.58 -6.32
N VAL A 52 12.44 4.86 -6.07
CA VAL A 52 13.39 5.64 -5.27
C VAL A 52 12.72 5.93 -3.93
N TYR A 53 13.42 5.66 -2.83
CA TYR A 53 12.98 6.05 -1.50
C TYR A 53 13.00 7.57 -1.34
N ALA A 54 12.37 8.07 -0.28
CA ALA A 54 12.34 9.50 0.04
C ALA A 54 13.73 10.15 0.14
N ASP A 55 14.77 9.39 0.50
CA ASP A 55 16.15 9.85 0.62
C ASP A 55 16.98 9.77 -0.67
N GLY A 56 16.38 9.30 -1.77
CA GLY A 56 17.05 9.13 -3.05
C GLY A 56 17.75 7.78 -3.23
N ALA A 57 17.72 6.88 -2.25
CA ALA A 57 18.26 5.53 -2.40
C ALA A 57 17.39 4.68 -3.33
N ALA A 58 18.03 3.79 -4.10
CA ALA A 58 17.31 2.82 -4.93
C ALA A 58 16.64 1.76 -4.04
N GLY A 59 15.40 1.39 -4.37
CA GLY A 59 14.75 0.21 -3.83
C GLY A 59 15.50 -1.06 -4.22
N ASP A 60 15.61 -2.02 -3.31
CA ASP A 60 16.49 -3.19 -3.44
C ASP A 60 15.74 -4.54 -3.27
N ASP A 61 14.41 -4.54 -3.31
CA ASP A 61 13.60 -5.76 -3.13
C ASP A 61 12.59 -6.03 -4.25
N HIS A 62 12.44 -7.31 -4.56
CA HIS A 62 11.55 -7.87 -5.58
C HIS A 62 10.57 -8.90 -4.99
N ARG A 63 10.48 -9.00 -3.66
CA ARG A 63 9.54 -9.89 -2.98
C ARG A 63 8.18 -9.21 -2.87
N ALA A 64 7.12 -9.99 -2.80
CA ALA A 64 5.81 -9.48 -2.43
C ALA A 64 5.48 -9.88 -0.99
N LEU A 65 4.78 -9.01 -0.26
CA LEU A 65 4.13 -9.36 0.98
C LEU A 65 2.90 -10.21 0.67
N VAL A 66 2.69 -11.32 1.38
CA VAL A 66 1.62 -12.28 1.08
C VAL A 66 0.75 -12.53 2.30
N LEU A 67 -0.56 -12.38 2.08
CA LEU A 67 -1.62 -12.78 2.99
C LEU A 67 -2.18 -14.14 2.53
N LEU A 68 -1.97 -15.16 3.35
CA LEU A 68 -2.58 -16.48 3.17
C LEU A 68 -3.75 -16.61 4.15
N VAL A 69 -4.96 -16.50 3.61
CA VAL A 69 -6.21 -16.44 4.39
C VAL A 69 -6.92 -17.79 4.33
N ARG A 70 -7.10 -18.42 5.49
CA ARG A 70 -7.78 -19.71 5.60
C ARG A 70 -9.28 -19.54 5.81
N SER A 71 -10.01 -20.48 5.23
CA SER A 71 -11.47 -20.55 5.30
C SER A 71 -12.16 -19.32 4.71
N ALA A 72 -11.51 -18.49 3.91
CA ALA A 72 -11.96 -17.16 3.50
C ALA A 72 -13.45 -17.10 3.07
N ASP A 73 -14.13 -16.05 3.51
CA ASP A 73 -15.54 -15.76 3.21
C ASP A 73 -15.68 -14.33 2.69
N ASP A 74 -16.80 -14.06 2.01
CA ASP A 74 -17.17 -12.71 1.60
C ASP A 74 -17.28 -11.79 2.84
N ASP A 75 -16.96 -10.51 2.66
CA ASP A 75 -16.93 -9.47 3.69
C ASP A 75 -15.88 -9.65 4.80
N LEU A 76 -14.99 -10.64 4.71
CA LEU A 76 -13.88 -10.76 5.65
C LEU A 76 -12.92 -9.58 5.49
N GLU A 77 -12.62 -8.91 6.61
CA GLU A 77 -11.68 -7.79 6.67
C GLU A 77 -10.39 -8.20 7.37
N ILE A 78 -9.26 -7.82 6.77
CA ILE A 78 -7.91 -8.06 7.26
C ILE A 78 -7.22 -6.71 7.32
N ASP A 79 -6.70 -6.38 8.50
CA ASP A 79 -5.87 -5.19 8.67
C ASP A 79 -4.39 -5.60 8.69
N LEU A 80 -3.56 -4.84 7.99
CA LEU A 80 -2.11 -4.84 8.11
C LEU A 80 -1.71 -3.52 8.74
N THR A 81 -1.48 -3.52 10.05
CA THR A 81 -1.07 -2.32 10.77
C THR A 81 0.43 -2.28 10.91
N VAL A 82 1.00 -1.09 10.77
CA VAL A 82 2.40 -0.86 11.15
C VAL A 82 2.54 -1.13 12.66
N GLU A 83 3.58 -1.85 13.07
CA GLU A 83 3.81 -2.16 14.49
C GLU A 83 3.76 -0.88 15.36
N PRO A 84 3.11 -0.91 16.55
CA PRO A 84 3.07 0.22 17.46
C PRO A 84 4.49 0.75 17.78
N GLY A 85 4.69 2.06 17.59
CA GLY A 85 5.97 2.72 17.79
C GLY A 85 6.87 2.77 16.55
N ARG A 86 6.39 2.26 15.41
CA ARG A 86 6.93 2.56 14.09
C ARG A 86 5.97 3.49 13.35
N GLU A 87 6.53 4.52 12.75
CA GLU A 87 5.80 5.47 11.91
C GLU A 87 6.31 5.30 10.47
N LEU A 88 5.41 5.34 9.49
CA LEU A 88 5.77 5.45 8.07
C LEU A 88 5.46 6.88 7.61
N PRO A 89 6.34 7.86 7.93
CA PRO A 89 6.13 9.23 7.54
C PRO A 89 6.22 9.38 6.03
N ILE A 90 5.30 10.15 5.46
CA ILE A 90 5.29 10.44 4.03
C ILE A 90 5.91 11.82 3.82
N PRO A 91 6.97 11.95 3.01
CA PRO A 91 7.61 13.23 2.76
C PRO A 91 6.70 14.19 1.98
N GLY A 92 6.82 15.49 2.24
CA GLY A 92 6.11 16.53 1.51
C GLY A 92 4.59 16.51 1.73
N GLN A 93 3.85 16.85 0.68
CA GLN A 93 2.39 16.80 0.68
C GLN A 93 1.92 15.56 -0.08
N LEU A 94 1.28 14.62 0.62
CA LEU A 94 0.72 13.41 0.03
C LEU A 94 -0.46 13.77 -0.88
N GLU A 95 -0.45 13.28 -2.12
CA GLU A 95 -1.56 13.41 -3.08
C GLU A 95 -2.20 12.06 -3.44
N THR A 96 -1.38 11.01 -3.54
CA THR A 96 -1.82 9.68 -3.93
C THR A 96 -1.07 8.58 -3.18
N VAL A 97 -1.75 7.45 -2.93
CA VAL A 97 -1.12 6.20 -2.49
C VAL A 97 -1.34 5.16 -3.57
N ASN A 98 -0.30 4.41 -3.94
CA ASN A 98 -0.37 3.37 -4.96
C ASN A 98 0.14 2.05 -4.40
N LEU A 99 -0.41 0.94 -4.89
CA LEU A 99 0.01 -0.39 -4.50
C LEU A 99 -0.20 -1.35 -5.67
N TRP A 100 0.72 -2.28 -5.88
CA TRP A 100 0.50 -3.44 -6.73
C TRP A 100 -0.12 -4.57 -5.93
N VAL A 101 -1.17 -5.15 -6.50
CA VAL A 101 -1.95 -6.18 -5.84
C VAL A 101 -2.26 -7.30 -6.81
N ARG A 102 -2.12 -8.54 -6.34
CA ARG A 102 -2.54 -9.74 -7.07
C ARG A 102 -3.38 -10.59 -6.14
N SER A 103 -4.59 -10.93 -6.58
CA SER A 103 -5.54 -11.74 -5.80
C SER A 103 -6.18 -12.80 -6.71
N PRO A 104 -5.56 -13.99 -6.83
CA PRO A 104 -6.04 -15.02 -7.76
C PRO A 104 -7.36 -15.68 -7.33
N HIS A 105 -7.73 -15.58 -6.05
CA HIS A 105 -8.82 -16.38 -5.46
C HIS A 105 -9.97 -15.53 -4.90
N ALA A 106 -9.84 -14.21 -4.87
CA ALA A 106 -10.89 -13.33 -4.39
C ALA A 106 -10.87 -11.96 -5.07
N SER A 107 -12.05 -11.40 -5.32
CA SER A 107 -12.17 -9.97 -5.55
C SER A 107 -12.05 -9.26 -4.19
N ILE A 108 -11.35 -8.14 -4.15
CA ILE A 108 -11.05 -7.43 -2.91
C ILE A 108 -11.14 -5.92 -3.11
N ASP A 109 -11.49 -5.22 -2.03
CA ASP A 109 -11.27 -3.78 -1.91
C ASP A 109 -10.03 -3.54 -1.04
N VAL A 110 -9.18 -2.62 -1.48
CA VAL A 110 -7.91 -2.31 -0.80
C VAL A 110 -7.93 -0.86 -0.34
N PHE A 111 -7.66 -0.64 0.94
CA PHE A 111 -7.64 0.68 1.58
C PHE A 111 -6.26 0.95 2.18
N ALA A 112 -5.82 2.20 2.12
CA ALA A 112 -4.74 2.70 2.96
C ALA A 112 -5.34 3.41 4.19
N LEU A 113 -4.80 3.10 5.37
CA LEU A 113 -5.14 3.79 6.60
C LEU A 113 -4.11 4.90 6.84
N LEU A 114 -4.54 6.15 6.78
CA LEU A 114 -3.67 7.34 6.83
C LEU A 114 -3.98 8.19 8.05
N THR A 115 -3.01 8.99 8.51
CA THR A 115 -3.28 10.12 9.41
C THR A 115 -3.56 11.39 8.61
N GLU A 116 -4.60 12.12 9.04
CA GLU A 116 -4.88 13.49 8.61
C GLU A 116 -5.25 14.31 9.84
N ASN A 117 -4.50 15.37 10.11
CA ASN A 117 -4.70 16.21 11.30
C ASN A 117 -4.73 15.41 12.61
N GLY A 118 -3.92 14.35 12.70
CA GLY A 118 -3.85 13.46 13.88
C GLY A 118 -5.03 12.48 14.02
N GLN A 119 -5.89 12.36 13.01
CA GLN A 119 -6.99 11.39 12.99
C GLN A 119 -6.76 10.34 11.91
N ALA A 120 -7.07 9.08 12.22
CA ALA A 120 -7.02 7.99 11.26
C ALA A 120 -8.19 8.11 10.26
N ARG A 121 -7.90 7.88 8.97
CA ARG A 121 -8.88 7.83 7.89
C ARG A 121 -8.55 6.73 6.89
N ASP A 122 -9.59 6.09 6.38
CA ASP A 122 -9.46 5.15 5.26
C ASP A 122 -9.42 5.92 3.92
N LEU A 123 -8.55 5.48 3.03
CA LEU A 123 -8.50 5.87 1.63
C LEU A 123 -8.64 4.61 0.77
N LEU A 124 -9.76 4.45 0.06
CA LEU A 124 -9.91 3.38 -0.93
C LEU A 124 -8.88 3.58 -2.06
N LEU A 125 -8.02 2.59 -2.26
CA LEU A 125 -7.05 2.55 -3.35
C LEU A 125 -7.68 1.99 -4.63
N GLY A 126 -8.58 1.02 -4.49
CA GLY A 126 -9.32 0.45 -5.59
C GLY A 126 -9.85 -0.95 -5.30
N THR A 127 -10.60 -1.48 -6.27
CA THR A 127 -11.10 -2.84 -6.28
C THR A 127 -10.25 -3.68 -7.22
N VAL A 128 -9.82 -4.85 -6.75
CA VAL A 128 -9.01 -5.81 -7.49
C VAL A 128 -9.89 -7.02 -7.74
N SER A 129 -10.10 -7.39 -9.00
CA SER A 129 -10.88 -8.59 -9.33
C SER A 129 -10.10 -9.87 -9.05
N ALA A 130 -10.83 -10.97 -8.80
CA ALA A 130 -10.28 -12.32 -8.66
C ALA A 130 -9.62 -12.80 -9.97
N GLN A 131 -8.36 -12.43 -10.19
CA GLN A 131 -7.58 -12.84 -11.36
C GLN A 131 -6.11 -13.06 -11.00
N GLY A 132 -5.46 -13.91 -11.78
CA GLY A 132 -4.07 -14.30 -11.57
C GLY A 132 -3.05 -13.23 -11.92
N GLU A 133 -3.46 -12.05 -12.39
CA GLU A 133 -2.58 -10.98 -12.85
C GLU A 133 -2.44 -9.86 -11.82
N TRP A 134 -1.28 -9.21 -11.83
CA TRP A 134 -1.00 -8.02 -11.03
C TRP A 134 -1.82 -6.82 -11.51
N GLN A 135 -2.37 -6.07 -10.56
CA GLN A 135 -3.16 -4.86 -10.78
C GLN A 135 -2.60 -3.73 -9.92
N ARG A 136 -2.39 -2.56 -10.52
CA ARG A 136 -1.99 -1.36 -9.78
C ARG A 136 -3.24 -0.61 -9.34
N VAL A 137 -3.43 -0.47 -8.02
CA VAL A 137 -4.49 0.34 -7.43
C VAL A 137 -3.93 1.69 -6.98
N ARG A 138 -4.75 2.74 -7.02
CA ARG A 138 -4.35 4.11 -6.72
C ARG A 138 -5.48 4.87 -6.02
N GLY A 139 -5.25 5.23 -4.77
CA GLY A 139 -6.11 6.16 -4.04
C GLY A 139 -5.65 7.59 -4.25
N ARG A 140 -6.54 8.47 -4.70
CA ARG A 140 -6.25 9.92 -4.82
C ARG A 140 -7.00 10.70 -3.75
N LEU A 141 -6.27 11.58 -3.07
CA LEU A 141 -6.84 12.50 -2.10
C LEU A 141 -7.55 13.66 -2.81
N ALA A 142 -8.67 14.11 -2.25
CA ALA A 142 -9.38 15.28 -2.74
C ALA A 142 -8.57 16.57 -2.55
N ALA A 143 -7.78 16.62 -1.49
CA ALA A 143 -6.83 17.68 -1.20
C ALA A 143 -5.53 17.05 -0.66
N PRO A 144 -4.34 17.58 -1.00
CA PRO A 144 -3.09 17.07 -0.49
C PRO A 144 -2.97 17.23 1.03
N ILE A 145 -2.33 16.27 1.70
CA ILE A 145 -2.15 16.27 3.17
C ILE A 145 -0.68 16.48 3.49
N THR A 146 -0.38 17.49 4.31
CA THR A 146 0.97 17.71 4.86
C THR A 146 1.15 16.89 6.13
N GLY A 147 2.30 16.23 6.26
CA GLY A 147 2.61 15.43 7.46
C GLY A 147 1.71 14.21 7.62
N ALA A 148 1.29 13.62 6.49
CA ALA A 148 0.57 12.35 6.50
C ALA A 148 1.52 11.21 6.90
N GLU A 149 0.98 10.27 7.65
CA GLU A 149 1.62 8.99 7.94
C GLU A 149 0.75 7.86 7.41
N LEU A 150 1.38 6.80 6.94
CA LEU A 150 0.70 5.55 6.69
C LEU A 150 0.67 4.71 7.98
N LEU A 151 -0.54 4.43 8.46
CA LEU A 151 -0.78 3.59 9.64
C LEU A 151 -0.92 2.10 9.28
N GLY A 152 -1.35 1.82 8.05
CA GLY A 152 -1.55 0.46 7.61
C GLY A 152 -2.30 0.33 6.28
N LEU A 153 -2.63 -0.91 5.94
CA LEU A 153 -3.53 -1.27 4.85
C LEU A 153 -4.72 -2.06 5.43
N ARG A 154 -5.89 -1.92 4.81
CA ARG A 154 -7.02 -2.82 5.03
C ARG A 154 -7.39 -3.49 3.72
N VAL A 155 -7.63 -4.80 3.78
CA VAL A 155 -8.15 -5.57 2.67
C VAL A 155 -9.50 -6.16 3.06
N ARG A 156 -10.52 -5.90 2.26
CA ARG A 156 -11.85 -6.52 2.39
C ARG A 156 -12.08 -7.49 1.26
N LEU A 157 -12.42 -8.74 1.57
CA LEU A 157 -12.85 -9.71 0.57
C LEU A 157 -14.28 -9.37 0.11
N THR A 158 -14.48 -9.16 -1.18
CA THR A 158 -15.82 -8.82 -1.73
C THR A 158 -16.46 -10.01 -2.44
N GLU A 159 -15.66 -10.89 -3.04
CA GLU A 159 -16.13 -12.14 -3.64
C GLU A 159 -15.04 -13.21 -3.57
N VAL A 160 -15.28 -14.27 -2.80
CA VAL A 160 -14.36 -15.42 -2.69
C VAL A 160 -14.73 -16.50 -3.70
N VAL A 161 -13.74 -16.92 -4.51
CA VAL A 161 -13.91 -18.02 -5.45
C VAL A 161 -13.98 -19.34 -4.67
N LYS A 162 -15.20 -19.81 -4.40
CA LYS A 162 -15.57 -20.95 -3.52
C LYS A 162 -14.84 -22.28 -3.73
N ARG A 163 -14.06 -22.46 -4.80
CA ARG A 163 -13.22 -23.66 -5.01
C ARG A 163 -11.90 -23.59 -4.25
N ALA A 164 -11.44 -22.40 -3.91
CA ALA A 164 -10.24 -22.17 -3.12
C ALA A 164 -10.67 -21.75 -1.72
N GLY A 165 -10.81 -22.70 -0.79
CA GLY A 165 -11.03 -22.40 0.64
C GLY A 165 -9.84 -21.67 1.31
N GLU A 166 -8.81 -21.34 0.52
CA GLU A 166 -7.64 -20.57 0.89
C GLU A 166 -7.46 -19.43 -0.13
N VAL A 167 -7.46 -18.19 0.36
CA VAL A 167 -7.22 -17.00 -0.46
C VAL A 167 -5.78 -16.58 -0.30
N MET A 168 -5.12 -16.31 -1.43
CA MET A 168 -3.78 -15.74 -1.45
C MET A 168 -3.88 -14.34 -2.04
N ILE A 169 -3.38 -13.36 -1.31
CA ILE A 169 -3.28 -11.97 -1.76
C ILE A 169 -1.81 -11.57 -1.68
N LEU A 170 -1.28 -11.06 -2.77
CA LEU A 170 0.08 -10.51 -2.84
C LEU A 170 -0.02 -8.99 -2.94
N LEU A 171 0.77 -8.31 -2.13
CA LEU A 171 0.88 -6.86 -2.05
C LEU A 171 2.34 -6.49 -2.31
N ASP A 172 2.57 -5.46 -3.10
CA ASP A 172 3.92 -5.08 -3.52
C ASP A 172 4.01 -3.61 -3.92
N ASP A 173 5.19 -3.01 -3.83
CA ASP A 173 5.51 -1.66 -4.32
C ASP A 173 4.53 -0.57 -3.77
N LEU A 174 4.48 -0.44 -2.45
CA LEU A 174 3.70 0.61 -1.81
C LEU A 174 4.39 1.98 -1.99
N THR A 175 3.75 2.89 -2.72
CA THR A 175 4.31 4.21 -3.03
C THR A 175 3.38 5.36 -2.68
N ALA A 176 3.97 6.51 -2.40
CA ALA A 176 3.26 7.78 -2.31
C ALA A 176 3.61 8.68 -3.49
N GLY A 177 2.58 9.22 -4.15
CA GLY A 177 2.74 10.41 -4.98
C GLY A 177 2.67 11.65 -4.10
N THR A 178 3.75 12.41 -4.07
CA THR A 178 3.93 13.58 -3.21
C THR A 178 4.27 14.80 -4.05
N ARG A 179 4.11 15.99 -3.48
CA ARG A 179 4.67 17.23 -4.02
C ARG A 179 5.43 17.98 -2.93
N ASP A 180 6.40 18.79 -3.35
CA ASP A 180 7.17 19.62 -2.44
C ASP A 180 6.25 20.58 -1.67
N CYS A 181 6.58 20.80 -0.39
CA CYS A 181 5.97 21.88 0.37
C CYS A 181 6.69 23.18 0.00
N PRO A 182 5.97 24.24 -0.42
CA PRO A 182 6.58 25.54 -0.69
C PRO A 182 7.21 26.18 0.55
#